data_AF-A0A947WGQ5-F1
#
_entry.id   AF-A0A947WGQ5-F1
#
_cell.length_a   1.000
_cell.length_b   1.000
_cell.length_c   1.000
_cell.angle_alpha   90.00
_cell.angle_beta   90.00
_cell.angle_gamma   90.00
#
_symmetry.space_group_name_H-M   'P 1'
#
loop_
_entity.id
_entity.type
_entity.pdbx_description
1 polymer ?
#
loop_
_entity_poly.entity_id
_entity_poly.type
_entity_poly.pdbx_seq_one_letter_code
_entity_poly.pdbx_strand_id
1 'polypeptide(L)' 'MSKEKCSVEVFSRVTGFFRPVQSWNKGKTEEFKDRKRYTVDEAMLTGADENCRVTETISG' A
#
# COMPACT_ATOMS: atom_id res chain seq x y z
N MET A 1 -9.93 3.28 27.02
CA MET A 1 -8.53 3.29 26.53
C MET A 1 -8.36 4.54 25.67
N SER A 2 -7.67 5.55 26.20
CA SER A 2 -7.36 6.78 25.46
C SER A 2 -6.29 6.45 24.43
N LYS A 3 -6.58 6.64 23.14
CA LYS A 3 -5.59 6.40 22.07
C LYS A 3 -4.55 7.52 22.10
N GLU A 4 -3.37 7.23 22.63
CA GLU A 4 -2.21 8.12 22.49
C GLU A 4 -1.69 8.04 21.05
N LYS A 5 -1.55 9.21 20.41
CA LYS A 5 -1.11 9.33 19.02
C LYS A 5 0.41 9.34 18.97
N CYS A 6 1.01 8.21 18.62
CA CYS A 6 2.43 8.16 18.26
C CYS A 6 2.63 8.73 16.85
N SER A 7 3.58 9.64 16.66
CA SER A 7 3.95 10.18 15.36
C SER A 7 4.80 9.15 14.61
N VAL A 8 4.29 8.64 13.49
CA VAL A 8 5.01 7.67 12.64
C VAL A 8 5.29 8.32 11.28
N GLU A 9 6.49 8.08 10.77
CA GLU A 9 6.90 8.50 9.44
C GLU A 9 6.40 7.51 8.38
N VAL A 10 5.72 8.04 7.35
CA VAL A 10 5.13 7.22 6.28
C VAL A 10 5.97 7.37 5.02
N PHE A 11 6.45 6.24 4.50
CA PHE A 11 7.23 6.15 3.25
C PHE A 11 6.41 5.49 2.15
N SER A 12 6.62 5.93 0.90
CA SER A 12 5.94 5.38 -0.28
C SER A 12 6.90 5.18 -1.46
N ARG A 13 6.67 4.12 -2.24
CA ARG A 13 7.47 3.75 -3.41
C ARG A 13 6.79 4.25 -4.69
N VAL A 14 7.29 5.35 -5.25
CA VAL A 14 6.67 6.03 -6.40
C VAL A 14 7.34 5.65 -7.74
N THR A 15 8.68 5.58 -7.78
CA THR A 15 9.49 5.37 -8.99
C THR A 15 10.67 4.42 -8.73
N GLY A 16 10.44 3.35 -7.99
CA GLY A 16 11.45 2.32 -7.72
C GLY A 16 12.17 2.40 -6.36
N PHE A 17 12.19 3.57 -5.70
CA PHE A 17 12.76 3.77 -4.35
C PHE A 17 11.77 4.41 -3.38
N PHE A 18 12.04 4.30 -2.07
CA PHE A 18 11.20 4.86 -1.01
C PHE A 18 11.45 6.36 -0.82
N ARG A 19 10.38 7.15 -0.76
CA ARG A 19 10.42 8.58 -0.40
C ARG A 19 9.43 8.88 0.73
N PRO A 20 9.75 9.83 1.63
CA PRO A 20 8.83 10.24 2.68
C PRO A 20 7.62 10.93 2.06
N VAL A 21 6.42 10.49 2.47
CA VAL A 21 5.14 11.01 1.95
C VAL A 21 4.92 12.46 2.38
N GLN A 22 5.56 12.88 3.47
CA GLN A 22 5.52 14.27 3.95
C GLN A 22 6.14 15.26 2.95
N SER A 23 7.00 14.80 2.04
CA SER A 23 7.69 15.63 1.02
C SER A 23 6.99 15.62 -0.34
N TRP A 24 5.70 15.23 -0.41
CA TRP A 24 4.96 15.20 -1.67
C TRP A 24 4.47 16.58 -2.11
N ASN A 25 4.71 16.91 -3.37
CA ASN A 25 4.15 18.10 -4.01
C ASN A 25 2.67 17.87 -4.38
N LYS A 26 1.90 18.96 -4.55
CA LYS A 26 0.47 18.90 -4.90
C LYS A 26 0.16 17.98 -6.08
N GLY A 27 0.94 18.08 -7.16
CA GLY A 27 0.78 17.22 -8.34
C GLY A 27 1.00 15.74 -8.05
N LYS A 28 1.93 15.37 -7.16
CA LYS A 28 2.17 13.96 -6.80
C LYS A 28 1.03 13.36 -5.99
N THR A 29 0.40 14.15 -5.13
CA THR A 29 -0.81 13.73 -4.42
C THR A 29 -1.97 13.50 -5.38
N GLU A 30 -2.10 14.34 -6.40
CA GLU A 30 -3.15 14.20 -7.43
C GLU A 30 -2.90 12.98 -8.33
N GLU A 31 -1.66 12.80 -8.80
CA GLU A 31 -1.26 11.58 -9.52
C GLU A 31 -1.49 10.32 -8.68
N PHE A 32 -1.25 10.36 -7.36
CA PHE A 32 -1.49 9.21 -6.49
C PHE A 32 -2.98 8.88 -6.36
N LYS A 33 -3.87 9.88 -6.40
CA LYS A 33 -5.32 9.67 -6.37
C LYS A 33 -5.85 9.02 -7.65
N ASP A 34 -5.25 9.36 -8.80
CA ASP A 34 -5.66 8.80 -10.09
C ASP A 34 -5.20 7.34 -10.29
N ARG A 35 -4.21 6.88 -9.50
CA ARG A 35 -3.73 5.49 -9.56
C ARG A 35 -4.84 4.49 -9.24
N LYS A 36 -5.13 3.63 -10.23
CA LYS A 36 -6.05 2.49 -10.07
C LYS A 36 -5.32 1.31 -9.43
N ARG A 37 -5.91 0.76 -8.36
CA ARG A 37 -5.46 -0.52 -7.79
C ARG A 37 -6.07 -1.64 -8.60
N TYR A 38 -5.26 -2.61 -8.97
CA TYR A 38 -5.78 -3.86 -9.51
C TYR A 38 -6.35 -4.67 -8.34
N THR A 39 -7.65 -4.92 -8.37
CA THR A 39 -8.27 -5.92 -7.51
C THR A 39 -8.06 -7.28 -8.19
N VAL A 40 -7.34 -8.16 -7.53
CA VAL A 40 -7.26 -9.56 -7.96
C VAL A 40 -8.59 -10.18 -7.58
N ASP A 41 -9.41 -10.54 -8.57
CA ASP A 41 -10.65 -11.26 -8.31
C ASP A 41 -10.31 -12.65 -7.78
N GLU A 42 -10.87 -13.05 -6.64
CA GLU A 42 -10.58 -14.35 -6.01
C GLU A 42 -10.86 -15.52 -6.96
N ALA A 43 -11.77 -15.36 -7.94
CA ALA A 43 -12.04 -16.37 -8.95
C ALA A 43 -10.84 -16.62 -9.90
N MET A 44 -9.97 -15.62 -10.12
CA MET A 44 -8.79 -15.73 -10.99
C MET A 44 -7.54 -16.26 -10.27
N LEU A 45 -7.56 -16.40 -8.94
CA LEU A 45 -6.47 -16.98 -8.16
C LEU A 45 -6.45 -18.52 -8.21
N THR A 46 -7.44 -19.15 -8.84
CA THR A 46 -7.60 -20.61 -8.94
C THR A 46 -6.54 -21.31 -9.81
N GLY A 47 -5.65 -20.56 -10.47
CA GLY A 47 -4.54 -21.09 -11.27
C GLY A 47 -3.14 -20.68 -10.78
N ALA A 48 -3.03 -20.02 -9.62
CA ALA A 48 -1.74 -19.68 -9.05
C ALA A 48 -1.26 -20.82 -8.14
N ASP A 49 -0.07 -21.33 -8.47
CA ASP A 49 0.74 -22.28 -7.70
C ASP A 49 0.53 -22.13 -6.17
N GLU A 50 0.19 -23.24 -5.53
CA GLU A 50 -0.15 -23.37 -4.09
C GLU A 50 0.93 -22.88 -3.12
N ASN A 51 2.10 -22.49 -3.63
CA ASN A 51 3.22 -21.98 -2.86
C ASN A 51 3.23 -20.43 -2.73
N CYS A 52 2.39 -19.70 -3.47
CA CYS A 52 2.31 -18.24 -3.39
C CYS A 52 1.16 -17.75 -2.49
N ARG A 53 1.08 -18.24 -1.26
CA ARG A 53 0.22 -17.64 -0.22
C ARG A 53 0.92 -16.45 0.41
N VAL A 54 0.76 -15.25 -0.17
CA VAL A 54 1.02 -14.00 0.58
C VAL A 54 -0.29 -13.58 1.23
N THR A 55 -0.64 -14.23 2.35
CA THR A 55 -1.64 -13.70 3.28
C THR A 55 -0.97 -13.44 4.61
N GLU A 56 -0.15 -12.40 4.67
CA GLU A 56 0.15 -11.75 5.94
C GLU A 56 -0.82 -10.58 6.07
N THR A 57 -2.06 -10.91 6.45
CA THR A 57 -2.91 -9.94 7.16
C THR A 57 -2.22 -9.73 8.51
N ILE A 58 -1.35 -8.73 8.59
CA ILE A 58 -0.79 -8.28 9.86
C ILE A 58 -1.94 -7.59 10.61
N SER A 59 -2.72 -8.42 11.29
CA SER A 59 -3.76 -8.04 12.23
C SER A 59 -3.09 -7.89 13.60
N GLY A 60 -3.13 -6.68 14.17
CA GLY A 60 -2.72 -6.42 15.55
C GLY A 60 -1.47 -5.59 15.68
#